data_AF-A0A3P9DJA5-F1
#
_entry.id   AF-A0A3P9DJA5-F1
#
_cell.length_a   1.000
_cell.length_b   1.000
_cell.length_c   1.000
_cell.angle_alpha   90.00
_cell.angle_beta   90.00
_cell.angle_gamma   90.00
#
_symmetry.space_group_name_H-M   'P 1'
#
loop_
_entity.id
_entity.type
_entity.pdbx_description
1 polymer ?
#
loop_
_entity_poly.entity_id
_entity_poly.type
_entity_poly.pdbx_seq_one_letter_code
_entity_poly.pdbx_strand_id
1 'polypeptide(L)'
;MQLEAGVRYFDLRIARKHNDHHPTRLYFYHGLYTSTDVETVLGEIHAWTVAHPKEVIILAFSNFNGFEKNIKDKLHNHLIGFIKTMFGSTLVPPGIPTLQNCWDQGKNVIVSYDYPANYHPEMWKKITYYYANSMDRAQVKSKISEALGKEKTSNYFFVCGLNMTLPADHRILIYILRLCDSFPNVIRRGLPKLLKWLKQQSGVNIVASDLATRKDFVSTVVELNSALMKP
;
A
#
# COMPACT_ATOMS: atom_id res chain seq x y z
N MET A 1 5.87 14.93 2.82
CA MET A 1 5.62 13.78 1.91
C MET A 1 5.42 12.52 2.75
N GLN A 2 4.73 11.47 2.26
CA GLN A 2 4.45 10.25 3.04
C GLN A 2 5.75 9.51 3.46
N LEU A 3 6.76 9.47 2.59
CA LEU A 3 8.07 8.89 2.88
C LEU A 3 8.75 9.57 4.08
N GLU A 4 8.79 10.91 4.08
CA GLU A 4 9.33 11.71 5.20
C GLU A 4 8.56 11.52 6.50
N ALA A 5 7.26 11.19 6.41
CA ALA A 5 6.45 10.91 7.59
C ALA A 5 6.69 9.50 8.17
N GLY A 6 7.50 8.67 7.52
CA GLY A 6 7.83 7.29 7.92
C GLY A 6 6.98 6.20 7.27
N VAL A 7 6.21 6.52 6.21
CA VAL A 7 5.49 5.49 5.43
C VAL A 7 6.48 4.71 4.58
N ARG A 8 6.39 3.37 4.61
CA ARG A 8 7.23 2.46 3.83
C ARG A 8 6.46 1.49 2.94
N TYR A 9 5.13 1.46 3.03
CA TYR A 9 4.27 0.67 2.16
C TYR A 9 3.34 1.59 1.35
N PHE A 10 3.25 1.35 0.05
CA PHE A 10 2.41 2.12 -0.87
C PHE A 10 1.46 1.19 -1.64
N ASP A 11 0.15 1.35 -1.44
CA ASP A 11 -0.90 0.73 -2.27
C ASP A 11 -1.08 1.56 -3.55
N LEU A 12 -0.43 1.13 -4.64
CA LEU A 12 -0.35 1.85 -5.91
C LEU A 12 -1.37 1.27 -6.90
N ARG A 13 -2.56 1.87 -6.93
CA ARG A 13 -3.62 1.47 -7.86
C ARG A 13 -3.45 2.17 -9.20
N ILE A 14 -3.22 1.41 -10.26
CA ILE A 14 -2.82 1.96 -11.56
C ILE A 14 -4.01 2.06 -12.50
N ALA A 15 -4.11 3.17 -13.22
CA ALA A 15 -5.16 3.35 -14.22
C ALA A 15 -4.67 4.02 -15.50
N ARG A 16 -5.36 3.69 -16.58
CA ARG A 16 -5.24 4.30 -17.89
C ARG A 16 -6.49 5.14 -18.17
N LYS A 17 -6.31 6.40 -18.58
CA LYS A 17 -7.41 7.24 -19.06
C LYS A 17 -7.74 6.86 -20.50
N HIS A 18 -9.02 6.68 -20.81
CA HIS A 18 -9.48 6.22 -22.13
C HIS A 18 -9.07 7.17 -23.28
N ASN A 19 -9.15 8.49 -23.07
CA ASN A 19 -8.90 9.50 -24.11
C ASN A 19 -7.55 10.23 -23.99
N ASP A 20 -6.57 9.65 -23.31
CA ASP A 20 -5.26 10.29 -23.20
C ASP A 20 -4.43 10.02 -24.45
N HIS A 21 -3.93 11.07 -25.10
CA HIS A 21 -3.19 10.95 -26.36
C HIS A 21 -1.82 10.29 -26.19
N HIS A 22 -1.28 10.21 -24.97
CA HIS A 22 -0.02 9.55 -24.70
C HIS A 22 -0.22 8.03 -24.57
N PRO A 23 0.44 7.20 -25.40
CA PRO A 23 0.07 5.79 -25.58
C PRO A 23 0.30 4.88 -24.37
N THR A 24 1.16 5.31 -23.45
CA THR A 24 1.59 4.52 -22.27
C THR A 24 1.47 5.28 -20.96
N ARG A 25 0.90 6.49 -20.95
CA ARG A 25 0.79 7.28 -19.73
C ARG A 25 -0.22 6.66 -18.77
N LEU A 26 0.21 6.50 -17.53
CA LEU A 26 -0.56 5.88 -16.45
C LEU A 26 -0.73 6.88 -15.30
N TYR A 27 -1.78 6.67 -14.52
CA TYR A 27 -2.14 7.49 -13.37
C TYR A 27 -2.43 6.61 -12.16
N PHE A 28 -2.37 7.17 -10.96
CA PHE A 28 -2.94 6.48 -9.81
C PHE A 28 -4.46 6.71 -9.76
N TYR A 29 -5.20 5.72 -9.24
CA TYR A 29 -6.65 5.77 -9.18
C TYR A 29 -7.21 5.27 -7.84
N HIS A 30 -7.98 6.13 -7.18
CA HIS A 30 -8.75 5.77 -5.99
C HIS A 30 -10.11 6.49 -6.00
N GLY A 31 -10.94 6.17 -7.00
CA GLY A 31 -12.21 6.87 -7.29
C GLY A 31 -12.02 8.11 -8.18
N LEU A 32 -10.88 8.80 -8.03
CA LEU A 32 -10.42 9.87 -8.91
C LEU A 32 -9.01 9.55 -9.43
N TYR A 33 -8.68 10.09 -10.61
CA TYR A 33 -7.34 10.05 -11.16
C TYR A 33 -6.45 11.10 -10.49
N THR A 34 -5.18 10.77 -10.31
CA THR A 34 -4.17 11.79 -9.99
C THR A 34 -3.96 12.75 -11.17
N SER A 35 -3.54 13.97 -10.85
CA SER A 35 -3.07 14.96 -11.83
C SER A 35 -1.71 14.55 -12.39
N THR A 36 -0.80 14.15 -11.50
CA THR A 36 0.54 13.67 -11.83
C THR A 36 0.48 12.21 -12.30
N ASP A 37 1.26 11.88 -13.33
CA ASP A 37 1.38 10.53 -13.85
C ASP A 37 2.26 9.64 -12.96
N VAL A 38 2.17 8.32 -13.18
CA VAL A 38 2.88 7.30 -12.40
C VAL A 38 4.39 7.42 -12.52
N GLU A 39 4.92 7.68 -13.71
CA GLU A 39 6.37 7.70 -13.96
C GLU A 39 7.04 8.86 -13.23
N THR A 40 6.42 10.05 -13.26
CA THR A 40 6.89 11.22 -12.50
C THR A 40 7.00 10.91 -11.00
N VAL A 41 5.97 10.32 -10.39
CA VAL A 41 5.98 9.99 -8.95
C VAL A 41 6.99 8.89 -8.64
N LEU A 42 7.15 7.89 -9.51
CA LEU A 42 8.18 6.87 -9.34
C LEU A 42 9.60 7.46 -9.44
N GLY A 43 9.80 8.51 -10.24
CA GLY A 43 11.03 9.30 -10.26
C GLY A 43 11.36 9.94 -8.91
N GLU A 44 10.36 10.56 -8.27
CA GLU A 44 10.51 11.16 -6.93
C GLU A 44 10.80 10.09 -5.86
N ILE A 45 10.09 8.96 -5.89
CA ILE A 45 10.32 7.83 -4.99
C ILE A 45 11.73 7.27 -5.19
N HIS A 46 12.18 7.12 -6.43
CA HIS A 46 13.52 6.65 -6.74
C HIS A 46 14.61 7.57 -6.18
N ALA A 47 14.50 8.88 -6.42
CA ALA A 47 15.43 9.85 -5.87
C ALA A 47 15.51 9.74 -4.33
N TRP A 48 14.36 9.55 -3.68
CA TRP A 48 14.30 9.32 -2.24
C TRP A 48 14.97 8.02 -1.81
N THR A 49 14.75 6.90 -2.52
CA THR A 49 15.37 5.60 -2.18
C THR A 49 16.89 5.62 -2.34
N VAL A 50 17.41 6.40 -3.30
CA VAL A 50 18.85 6.60 -3.47
C VAL A 50 19.44 7.40 -2.30
N ALA A 51 18.73 8.43 -1.82
CA ALA A 51 19.14 9.22 -0.67
C ALA A 51 19.03 8.45 0.67
N HIS A 52 18.22 7.39 0.74
CA HIS A 52 17.94 6.62 1.96
C HIS A 52 18.21 5.12 1.78
N PRO A 53 19.46 4.69 1.55
CA PRO A 53 19.79 3.31 1.20
C PRO A 53 19.46 2.27 2.29
N LYS A 54 19.28 2.71 3.55
CA LYS A 54 18.89 1.83 4.66
C LYS A 54 17.37 1.68 4.83
N GLU A 55 16.58 2.49 4.15
CA GLU A 55 15.13 2.45 4.26
C GLU A 55 14.56 1.51 3.21
N VAL A 56 14.02 0.36 3.65
CA VAL A 56 13.35 -0.59 2.75
C VAL A 56 11.90 -0.17 2.53
N ILE A 57 11.51 0.02 1.28
CA ILE A 57 10.13 0.36 0.89
C ILE A 57 9.46 -0.77 0.12
N ILE A 58 8.14 -0.82 0.18
CA ILE A 58 7.28 -1.76 -0.53
C ILE A 58 6.33 -0.97 -1.43
N LEU A 59 6.47 -1.15 -2.75
CA LEU A 59 5.61 -0.58 -3.77
C LEU A 59 4.68 -1.68 -4.30
N ALA A 60 3.39 -1.63 -3.94
CA ALA A 60 2.40 -2.65 -4.32
C ALA A 60 1.51 -2.15 -5.46
N PHE A 61 1.83 -2.54 -6.69
CA PHE A 61 1.09 -2.18 -7.89
C PHE A 61 -0.11 -3.12 -8.08
N SER A 62 -1.30 -2.55 -8.15
CA SER A 62 -2.54 -3.31 -8.26
C SER A 62 -3.65 -2.58 -9.02
N ASN A 63 -4.81 -3.23 -9.14
CA ASN A 63 -6.05 -2.62 -9.63
C ASN A 63 -5.90 -1.89 -10.97
N PHE A 64 -5.23 -2.53 -11.93
CA PHE A 64 -4.94 -2.02 -13.28
C PHE A 64 -6.21 -1.70 -14.09
N ASN A 65 -6.76 -0.50 -13.92
CA ASN A 65 -7.99 -0.04 -14.56
C ASN A 65 -7.71 0.56 -15.95
N GLY A 66 -8.59 0.33 -16.93
CA GLY A 66 -8.40 0.81 -18.30
C GLY A 66 -7.33 0.05 -19.10
N PHE A 67 -6.86 -1.09 -18.61
CA PHE A 67 -5.97 -1.98 -19.34
C PHE A 67 -6.79 -2.88 -20.28
N GLU A 68 -7.27 -2.29 -21.37
CA GLU A 68 -8.09 -2.95 -22.37
C GLU A 68 -7.32 -4.08 -23.09
N LYS A 69 -8.02 -5.12 -23.56
CA LYS A 69 -7.42 -6.37 -24.07
C LYS A 69 -6.32 -6.17 -25.13
N ASN A 70 -6.49 -5.18 -26.01
CA ASN A 70 -5.58 -4.87 -27.12
C ASN A 70 -4.32 -4.08 -26.70
N ILE A 71 -4.34 -3.39 -25.56
CA ILE A 71 -3.22 -2.56 -25.08
C ILE A 71 -2.63 -3.02 -23.74
N LYS A 72 -3.31 -3.94 -23.04
CA LYS A 72 -2.96 -4.43 -21.71
C LYS A 72 -1.50 -4.85 -21.59
N ASP A 73 -1.05 -5.76 -22.45
CA ASP A 73 0.32 -6.29 -22.35
C ASP A 73 1.37 -5.22 -22.64
N LYS A 74 1.09 -4.31 -23.59
CA LYS A 74 1.96 -3.16 -23.87
C LYS A 74 2.09 -2.26 -22.64
N LEU A 75 0.99 -1.97 -21.95
CA LEU A 75 1.01 -1.12 -20.75
C LEU A 75 1.73 -1.79 -19.58
N HIS A 76 1.52 -3.10 -19.35
CA HIS A 76 2.26 -3.84 -18.32
C HIS A 76 3.75 -3.89 -18.63
N ASN A 77 4.13 -4.25 -19.85
CA ASN A 77 5.54 -4.30 -20.27
C ASN A 77 6.21 -2.94 -20.15
N HIS A 78 5.51 -1.86 -20.52
CA HIS A 78 6.00 -0.49 -20.36
C HIS A 78 6.25 -0.16 -18.89
N LEU A 79 5.25 -0.34 -18.02
CA LEU A 79 5.37 -0.01 -16.60
C LEU A 79 6.43 -0.86 -15.91
N ILE A 80 6.49 -2.16 -16.19
CA ILE A 80 7.50 -3.06 -15.63
C ILE A 80 8.90 -2.67 -16.12
N GLY A 81 9.04 -2.36 -17.41
CA GLY A 81 10.29 -1.85 -17.98
C GLY A 81 10.74 -0.58 -17.27
N PHE A 82 9.83 0.37 -17.07
CA PHE A 82 10.12 1.60 -16.33
C PHE A 82 10.55 1.34 -14.89
N ILE A 83 9.84 0.48 -14.15
CA ILE A 83 10.21 0.08 -12.78
C ILE A 83 11.62 -0.52 -12.76
N LYS A 84 11.98 -1.38 -13.71
CA LYS A 84 13.31 -1.99 -13.80
C LYS A 84 14.38 -0.96 -14.11
N THR A 85 14.11 0.00 -15.00
CA THR A 85 15.03 1.10 -15.29
C THR A 85 15.34 1.92 -14.03
N MET A 86 14.33 2.21 -13.22
CA MET A 86 14.49 3.04 -12.02
C MET A 86 15.10 2.26 -10.86
N PHE A 87 14.57 1.07 -10.55
CA PHE A 87 14.86 0.37 -9.30
C PHE A 87 15.66 -0.92 -9.49
N GLY A 88 15.97 -1.32 -10.72
CA GLY A 88 16.45 -2.68 -11.03
C GLY A 88 17.66 -3.13 -10.20
N SER A 89 18.62 -2.23 -9.94
CA SER A 89 19.79 -2.51 -9.09
C SER A 89 19.47 -2.58 -7.59
N THR A 90 18.38 -1.96 -7.14
CA THR A 90 17.96 -1.88 -5.73
C THR A 90 16.78 -2.79 -5.40
N LEU A 91 16.29 -3.57 -6.37
CA LEU A 91 15.17 -4.50 -6.17
C LEU A 91 15.55 -5.65 -5.23
N VAL A 92 14.75 -5.84 -4.19
CA VAL A 92 14.79 -6.99 -3.29
C VAL A 92 13.98 -8.12 -3.94
N PRO A 93 14.60 -9.26 -4.30
CA PRO A 93 13.89 -10.36 -4.95
C PRO A 93 12.93 -11.08 -3.97
N PRO A 94 11.93 -11.82 -4.49
CA PRO A 94 11.03 -12.64 -3.69
C PRO A 94 11.77 -13.64 -2.78
N GLY A 95 11.35 -13.74 -1.51
CA GLY A 95 11.97 -14.62 -0.52
C GLY A 95 11.61 -14.22 0.92
N ILE A 96 12.50 -14.51 1.86
CA ILE A 96 12.40 -14.06 3.26
C ILE A 96 13.55 -13.07 3.51
N PRO A 97 13.42 -11.79 3.12
CA PRO A 97 14.49 -10.82 3.29
C PRO A 97 14.66 -10.44 4.77
N THR A 98 15.90 -10.20 5.16
CA THR A 98 16.23 -9.48 6.40
C THR A 98 16.70 -8.07 6.04
N LEU A 99 16.52 -7.10 6.94
CA LEU A 99 17.02 -5.74 6.72
C LEU A 99 18.54 -5.73 6.47
N GLN A 100 19.29 -6.52 7.24
CA GLN A 100 20.73 -6.66 7.07
C GLN A 100 21.10 -7.15 5.67
N ASN A 101 20.47 -8.23 5.19
CA ASN A 101 20.75 -8.77 3.85
C ASN A 101 20.38 -7.78 2.74
N CYS A 102 19.30 -7.01 2.92
CA CYS A 102 18.94 -5.93 2.00
C CYS A 102 20.06 -4.89 1.92
N TRP A 103 20.55 -4.41 3.07
CA TRP A 103 21.61 -3.40 3.14
C TRP A 103 22.94 -3.90 2.58
N ASP A 104 23.35 -5.12 2.93
CA ASP A 104 24.60 -5.71 2.47
C ASP A 104 24.65 -5.88 0.94
N GLN A 105 23.48 -6.06 0.32
CA GLN A 105 23.33 -6.16 -1.13
C GLN A 105 23.04 -4.82 -1.81
N GLY A 106 22.96 -3.72 -1.07
CA GLY A 106 22.57 -2.41 -1.61
C GLY A 106 21.14 -2.37 -2.17
N LYS A 107 20.24 -3.22 -1.65
CA LYS A 107 18.85 -3.34 -2.10
C LYS A 107 17.92 -2.77 -1.04
N ASN A 108 16.93 -1.99 -1.48
CA ASN A 108 15.99 -1.34 -0.56
C ASN A 108 14.57 -1.15 -1.14
N VAL A 109 14.26 -1.76 -2.29
CA VAL A 109 12.94 -1.63 -2.91
C VAL A 109 12.31 -3.01 -3.16
N ILE A 110 11.17 -3.28 -2.54
CA ILE A 110 10.32 -4.44 -2.83
C ILE A 110 9.21 -3.97 -3.76
N VAL A 111 9.04 -4.64 -4.89
CA VAL A 111 7.93 -4.39 -5.81
C VAL A 111 7.00 -5.59 -5.84
N SER A 112 5.76 -5.39 -5.41
CA SER A 112 4.65 -6.35 -5.59
C SER A 112 3.83 -5.94 -6.80
N TYR A 113 3.49 -6.89 -7.68
CA TYR A 113 2.79 -6.59 -8.92
C TYR A 113 1.64 -7.58 -9.16
N ASP A 114 0.40 -7.08 -9.19
CA ASP A 114 -0.84 -7.86 -9.34
C ASP A 114 -1.18 -8.18 -10.82
N TYR A 115 -0.22 -8.72 -11.54
CA TYR A 115 -0.37 -9.25 -12.89
C TYR A 115 0.56 -10.46 -13.02
N PRO A 116 0.28 -11.47 -13.87
CA PRO A 116 1.17 -12.61 -14.08
C PRO A 116 2.57 -12.17 -14.50
N ALA A 117 3.43 -11.94 -13.50
CA ALA A 117 4.81 -11.55 -13.63
C ALA A 117 5.69 -12.79 -13.84
N ASN A 118 5.15 -13.86 -14.43
CA ASN A 118 5.85 -15.13 -14.58
C ASN A 118 7.16 -15.00 -15.39
N TYR A 119 7.30 -13.91 -16.16
CA TYR A 119 8.52 -13.54 -16.90
C TYR A 119 9.43 -12.53 -16.16
N HIS A 120 9.11 -12.19 -14.91
CA HIS A 120 9.79 -11.18 -14.11
C HIS A 120 10.06 -11.72 -12.69
N PRO A 121 11.08 -12.59 -12.53
CA PRO A 121 11.38 -13.26 -11.26
C PRO A 121 11.77 -12.29 -10.14
N GLU A 122 12.13 -11.05 -10.45
CA GLU A 122 12.42 -10.02 -9.46
C GLU A 122 11.16 -9.40 -8.81
N MET A 123 9.97 -9.62 -9.38
CA MET A 123 8.73 -9.03 -8.89
C MET A 123 8.03 -9.97 -7.90
N TRP A 124 7.57 -9.40 -6.79
CA TRP A 124 6.77 -10.12 -5.80
C TRP A 124 5.34 -10.31 -6.30
N LYS A 125 4.73 -11.42 -5.90
CA LYS A 125 3.29 -11.65 -6.08
C LYS A 125 2.49 -10.61 -5.30
N LYS A 126 1.23 -10.42 -5.69
CA LYS A 126 0.28 -9.54 -5.00
C LYS A 126 0.32 -9.79 -3.48
N ILE A 127 0.62 -8.74 -2.74
CA ILE A 127 0.48 -8.71 -1.27
C ILE A 127 -1.01 -8.69 -0.93
N THR A 128 -1.44 -9.62 -0.08
CA THR A 128 -2.84 -9.69 0.36
C THR A 128 -3.17 -8.49 1.24
N TYR A 129 -4.22 -7.76 0.88
CA TYR A 129 -4.71 -6.60 1.62
C TYR A 129 -5.99 -6.95 2.37
N TYR A 130 -5.89 -7.14 3.68
CA TYR A 130 -7.03 -7.44 4.55
C TYR A 130 -7.70 -6.15 5.02
N TYR A 131 -8.92 -5.90 4.54
CA TYR A 131 -9.73 -4.76 4.95
C TYR A 131 -11.21 -5.15 5.00
N ALA A 132 -11.97 -4.48 5.87
CA ALA A 132 -13.34 -4.89 6.17
C ALA A 132 -14.40 -4.35 5.20
N ASN A 133 -14.02 -3.46 4.26
CA ASN A 133 -14.96 -2.79 3.36
C ASN A 133 -16.17 -2.20 4.10
N SER A 134 -15.95 -1.58 5.27
CA SER A 134 -17.01 -1.18 6.20
C SER A 134 -16.63 0.09 6.97
N MET A 135 -17.64 0.86 7.37
CA MET A 135 -17.51 1.98 8.31
C MET A 135 -17.55 1.54 9.78
N ASP A 136 -17.88 0.27 10.03
CA ASP A 136 -17.97 -0.26 11.37
C ASP A 136 -16.61 -0.75 11.86
N ARG A 137 -16.11 -0.12 12.92
CA ARG A 137 -14.85 -0.47 13.56
C ARG A 137 -14.86 -1.91 14.08
N ALA A 138 -16.00 -2.45 14.52
CA ALA A 138 -16.08 -3.83 14.97
C ALA A 138 -15.79 -4.80 13.82
N GLN A 139 -16.27 -4.50 12.62
CA GLN A 139 -15.96 -5.27 11.41
C GLN A 139 -14.49 -5.12 11.00
N VAL A 140 -13.92 -3.90 11.08
CA VAL A 140 -12.47 -3.69 10.88
C VAL A 140 -11.65 -4.55 11.82
N LYS A 141 -11.98 -4.53 13.13
CA LYS A 141 -11.30 -5.37 14.13
C LYS A 141 -11.43 -6.85 13.84
N SER A 142 -12.66 -7.31 13.57
CA SER A 142 -12.95 -8.71 13.25
C SER A 142 -12.14 -9.18 12.04
N LYS A 143 -12.11 -8.39 10.96
CA LYS A 143 -11.39 -8.76 9.74
C LYS A 143 -9.89 -8.86 9.94
N ILE A 144 -9.32 -7.94 10.73
CA ILE A 144 -7.90 -7.96 11.06
C ILE A 144 -7.57 -9.11 12.01
N SER A 145 -8.41 -9.40 13.00
CA SER A 145 -8.22 -10.56 13.87
C SER A 145 -8.27 -11.88 13.10
N GLU A 146 -9.18 -12.02 12.14
CA GLU A 146 -9.24 -13.17 11.23
C GLU A 146 -7.92 -13.30 10.44
N ALA A 147 -7.44 -12.19 9.86
CA ALA A 147 -6.18 -12.16 9.14
C ALA A 147 -5.00 -12.56 10.02
N LEU A 148 -4.86 -11.97 11.21
CA LEU A 148 -3.79 -12.31 12.15
C LEU A 148 -3.84 -13.77 12.62
N GLY A 149 -5.04 -14.33 12.77
CA GLY A 149 -5.24 -15.74 13.09
C GLY A 149 -4.78 -16.66 11.95
N LYS A 150 -5.15 -16.33 10.71
CA LYS A 150 -4.78 -17.09 9.50
C LYS A 150 -3.29 -17.00 9.18
N GLU A 151 -2.71 -15.82 9.38
CA GLU A 151 -1.36 -15.48 8.91
C GLU A 151 -0.27 -15.61 9.98
N LYS A 152 -0.62 -16.14 11.16
CA LYS A 152 0.25 -16.20 12.34
C LYS A 152 1.62 -16.86 12.10
N THR A 153 1.70 -17.75 11.10
CA THR A 153 2.91 -18.51 10.73
C THR A 153 3.35 -18.26 9.29
N SER A 154 2.84 -17.20 8.65
CA SER A 154 3.16 -16.89 7.26
C SER A 154 4.55 -16.26 7.13
N ASN A 155 5.31 -16.72 6.15
CA ASN A 155 6.61 -16.14 5.76
C ASN A 155 6.45 -15.15 4.59
N TYR A 156 5.30 -14.47 4.49
CA TYR A 156 5.02 -13.52 3.42
C TYR A 156 4.40 -12.22 3.96
N PHE A 157 4.44 -11.18 3.14
CA PHE A 157 3.85 -9.90 3.47
C PHE A 157 2.32 -9.93 3.36
N PHE A 158 1.64 -9.28 4.31
CA PHE A 158 0.22 -8.99 4.25
C PHE A 158 -0.09 -7.66 4.92
N VAL A 159 -1.17 -7.03 4.50
CA VAL A 159 -1.58 -5.71 5.01
C VAL A 159 -2.80 -5.82 5.89
N CYS A 160 -2.71 -5.27 7.09
CA CYS A 160 -3.81 -4.95 7.98
C CYS A 160 -4.31 -3.53 7.65
N GLY A 161 -5.34 -3.44 6.81
CA GLY A 161 -5.94 -2.18 6.40
C GLY A 161 -6.89 -1.63 7.46
N LEU A 162 -6.53 -0.50 8.08
CA LEU A 162 -7.42 0.26 8.97
C LEU A 162 -8.38 1.19 8.21
N ASN A 163 -8.40 1.10 6.88
CA ASN A 163 -9.27 1.89 6.02
C ASN A 163 -10.73 1.60 6.33
N MET A 164 -11.54 2.65 6.48
CA MET A 164 -12.99 2.51 6.57
C MET A 164 -13.58 2.95 5.23
N THR A 165 -14.46 2.11 4.69
CA THR A 165 -15.03 2.32 3.35
C THR A 165 -16.47 2.78 3.49
N LEU A 166 -16.83 3.86 2.78
CA LEU A 166 -18.21 4.32 2.71
C LEU A 166 -19.13 3.20 2.17
N PRO A 167 -20.33 3.01 2.73
CA PRO A 167 -21.30 2.07 2.18
C PRO A 167 -21.65 2.48 0.75
N ALA A 168 -21.80 1.50 -0.15
CA ALA A 168 -22.24 1.73 -1.52
C ALA A 168 -23.78 1.75 -1.67
N ASP A 169 -24.51 1.65 -0.56
CA ASP A 169 -25.98 1.61 -0.51
C ASP A 169 -26.56 2.90 0.09
N HIS A 170 -27.88 2.94 0.28
CA HIS A 170 -28.61 4.09 0.81
C HIS A 170 -28.06 4.63 2.15
N ARG A 171 -27.31 3.83 2.92
CA ARG A 171 -26.64 4.27 4.15
C ARG A 171 -25.54 5.31 3.90
N ILE A 172 -25.09 5.49 2.65
CA ILE A 172 -24.19 6.58 2.26
C ILE A 172 -24.80 7.97 2.54
N LEU A 173 -26.13 8.09 2.44
CA LEU A 173 -26.86 9.35 2.64
C LEU A 173 -26.68 9.90 4.05
N ILE A 174 -26.48 9.05 5.06
CA ILE A 174 -26.22 9.48 6.45
C ILE A 174 -24.93 10.30 6.55
N TYR A 175 -23.94 9.98 5.70
CA TYR A 175 -22.63 10.64 5.66
C TYR A 175 -22.62 11.83 4.69
N ILE A 176 -23.32 11.74 3.56
CA ILE A 176 -23.39 12.79 2.53
C ILE A 176 -24.30 13.95 2.99
N LEU A 177 -25.48 13.63 3.53
CA LEU A 177 -26.44 14.62 4.05
C LEU A 177 -26.05 15.15 5.43
N ARG A 178 -24.95 14.65 6.01
CA ARG A 178 -24.46 14.97 7.37
C ARG A 178 -25.52 14.80 8.47
N LEU A 179 -26.51 13.94 8.24
CA LEU A 179 -27.61 13.71 9.19
C LEU A 179 -27.11 13.17 10.54
N CYS A 180 -25.93 12.53 10.57
CA CYS A 180 -25.29 12.10 11.82
C CYS A 180 -23.81 12.52 11.94
N ASP A 181 -23.00 12.48 10.87
CA ASP A 181 -21.60 12.96 10.86
C ASP A 181 -21.01 13.00 9.44
N SER A 182 -19.83 13.60 9.26
CA SER A 182 -19.06 13.54 8.00
C SER A 182 -18.07 12.37 7.98
N PHE A 183 -17.78 11.83 6.79
CA PHE A 183 -16.79 10.77 6.60
C PHE A 183 -15.42 11.08 7.24
N PRO A 184 -14.79 12.26 6.99
CA PRO A 184 -13.51 12.60 7.62
C PRO A 184 -13.56 12.60 9.15
N ASN A 185 -14.68 13.01 9.75
CA ASN A 185 -14.85 13.01 11.21
C ASN A 185 -14.97 11.61 11.79
N VAL A 186 -15.65 10.70 11.10
CA VAL A 186 -15.76 9.30 11.53
C VAL A 186 -14.40 8.62 11.46
N ILE A 187 -13.64 8.81 10.37
CA ILE A 187 -12.23 8.38 10.33
C ILE A 187 -11.42 9.04 11.45
N ARG A 188 -11.66 10.32 11.73
CA ARG A 188 -10.98 11.07 12.79
C ARG A 188 -11.14 10.49 14.17
N ARG A 189 -12.36 10.14 14.55
CA ARG A 189 -12.64 9.57 15.87
C ARG A 189 -12.38 8.06 15.93
N GLY A 190 -12.43 7.38 14.79
CA GLY A 190 -12.26 5.95 14.67
C GLY A 190 -10.81 5.50 14.76
N LEU A 191 -9.92 6.16 14.02
CA LEU A 191 -8.52 5.73 13.86
C LEU A 191 -7.77 5.61 15.20
N PRO A 192 -7.82 6.57 16.16
CA PRO A 192 -7.14 6.42 17.44
C PRO A 192 -7.61 5.19 18.24
N LYS A 193 -8.91 4.84 18.16
CA LYS A 193 -9.45 3.67 18.85
C LYS A 193 -9.04 2.36 18.18
N LEU A 194 -8.92 2.36 16.86
CA LEU A 194 -8.39 1.21 16.10
C LEU A 194 -6.91 1.02 16.41
N LEU A 195 -6.12 2.09 16.43
CA LEU A 195 -4.70 2.05 16.78
C LEU A 195 -4.48 1.55 18.21
N LYS A 196 -5.24 2.06 19.20
CA LYS A 196 -5.16 1.59 20.59
C LYS A 196 -5.45 0.08 20.70
N TRP A 197 -6.42 -0.42 19.94
CA TRP A 197 -6.73 -1.84 19.89
C TRP A 197 -5.64 -2.65 19.15
N LEU A 198 -5.08 -2.11 18.07
CA LEU A 198 -4.03 -2.75 17.29
C LEU A 198 -2.74 -2.94 18.11
N LYS A 199 -2.40 -1.99 19.00
CA LYS A 199 -1.29 -2.12 19.97
C LYS A 199 -1.40 -3.35 20.88
N GLN A 200 -2.59 -3.93 21.01
CA GLN A 200 -2.83 -5.13 21.83
C GLN A 200 -2.70 -6.44 21.03
N GLN A 201 -2.48 -6.34 19.71
CA GLN A 201 -2.38 -7.50 18.83
C GLN A 201 -0.90 -7.89 18.63
N SER A 202 -0.66 -9.16 18.31
CA SER A 202 0.67 -9.68 17.94
C SER A 202 0.64 -10.23 16.52
N GLY A 203 1.82 -10.34 15.89
CA GLY A 203 1.94 -10.83 14.51
C GLY A 203 1.47 -9.83 13.45
N VAL A 204 1.41 -8.54 13.79
CA VAL A 204 1.11 -7.48 12.82
C VAL A 204 2.27 -7.37 11.83
N ASN A 205 1.96 -7.40 10.53
CA ASN A 205 2.92 -7.28 9.46
C ASN A 205 2.95 -5.83 8.92
N ILE A 206 2.20 -5.52 7.86
CA ILE A 206 2.07 -4.14 7.37
C ILE A 206 0.77 -3.54 7.89
N VAL A 207 0.80 -2.28 8.35
CA VAL A 207 -0.40 -1.52 8.73
C VAL A 207 -0.60 -0.38 7.75
N ALA A 208 -1.78 -0.29 7.16
CA ALA A 208 -2.11 0.75 6.19
C ALA A 208 -3.36 1.54 6.59
N SER A 209 -3.39 2.82 6.24
CA SER A 209 -4.53 3.72 6.48
C SER A 209 -4.61 4.81 5.41
N ASP A 210 -5.82 5.18 4.98
CA ASP A 210 -6.07 6.35 4.11
C ASP A 210 -5.60 7.67 4.75
N LEU A 211 -5.43 7.71 6.08
CA LEU A 211 -4.92 8.86 6.83
C LEU A 211 -3.53 8.60 7.43
N ALA A 212 -2.65 7.91 6.69
CA ALA A 212 -1.30 7.57 7.17
C ALA A 212 -0.47 8.79 7.59
N THR A 213 -0.67 9.96 6.99
CA THR A 213 0.02 11.21 7.35
C THR A 213 -0.57 11.92 8.57
N ARG A 214 -1.65 11.41 9.16
CA ARG A 214 -2.16 11.98 10.40
C ARG A 214 -1.15 11.79 11.52
N LYS A 215 -1.03 12.82 12.35
CA LYS A 215 -0.39 12.76 13.66
C LYS A 215 -0.73 11.46 14.41
N ASP A 216 0.29 10.86 14.99
CA ASP A 216 0.26 9.65 15.81
C ASP A 216 0.04 8.32 15.06
N PHE A 217 -0.32 8.30 13.77
CA PHE A 217 -0.47 7.03 13.04
C PHE A 217 0.88 6.33 12.85
N VAL A 218 1.82 6.97 12.16
CA VAL A 218 3.11 6.34 11.84
C VAL A 218 3.90 6.04 13.11
N SER A 219 3.99 6.99 14.05
CA SER A 219 4.70 6.77 15.32
C SER A 219 4.12 5.58 16.09
N THR A 220 2.78 5.46 16.16
CA THR A 220 2.13 4.30 16.79
C THR A 220 2.50 2.99 16.11
N VAL A 221 2.49 2.94 14.77
CA VAL A 221 2.83 1.72 14.02
C VAL A 221 4.30 1.36 14.20
N VAL A 222 5.19 2.35 14.17
CA VAL A 222 6.63 2.16 14.40
C VAL A 222 6.90 1.64 15.82
N GLU A 223 6.22 2.18 16.83
CA GLU A 223 6.31 1.74 18.24
C GLU A 223 5.93 0.26 18.42
N LEU A 224 5.13 -0.34 17.53
CA LEU A 224 4.83 -1.78 17.59
C LEU A 224 6.10 -2.63 17.43
N ASN A 225 7.11 -2.12 16.72
CA ASN A 225 8.38 -2.80 16.53
C ASN A 225 9.25 -2.79 17.80
N SER A 226 8.97 -1.95 18.80
CA SER A 226 9.73 -1.94 20.07
C SER A 226 9.69 -3.29 20.79
N ALA A 227 8.62 -4.07 20.62
CA ALA A 227 8.51 -5.43 21.16
C ALA A 227 9.46 -6.44 20.47
N LEU A 228 9.93 -6.12 19.26
CA LEU A 228 10.89 -6.93 18.49
C LEU A 228 12.34 -6.56 18.84
N MET A 229 12.55 -5.34 19.32
CA MET A 229 13.81 -4.83 19.83
C MET A 229 14.02 -5.30 21.27
N LYS A 230 14.15 -6.62 21.49
CA LYS A 230 14.72 -7.09 22.76
C LYS A 230 16.18 -6.62 22.85
N PRO A 231 16.65 -6.19 24.03
CA PRO A 231 18.06 -5.84 24.23
C PRO A 231 18.99 -7.02 23.94
#